data_AF-A0A1B3PFA2-F1
#
_entry.id   AF-A0A1B3PFA2-F1
#
_cell.length_a   1.000
_cell.length_b   1.000
_cell.length_c   1.000
_cell.angle_alpha   90.00
_cell.angle_beta   90.00
_cell.angle_gamma   90.00
#
_symmetry.space_group_name_H-M   'P 1'
#
loop_
_entity.id
_entity.type
_entity.pdbx_description
1 polymer ?
#
loop_
_entity_poly.entity_id
_entity_poly.type
_entity_poly.pdbx_seq_one_letter_code
_entity_poly.pdbx_strand_id
1 'polypeptide(L)'
;MSNLRAYVLNSKVQGESFSEEVDGKVARDTSVFTCEGQRFILQTKPEQLAEILVENVGPQQVTATMEAIERICWLLAFATQSQVACYGHDYPDGSPHKVRNSIHRPGQNAHPVIDPADSVAMRKFVDETYPQYKALESARSLKVVIDYMLQAARPGLPMECKLVFLSVLLENLKHTYGTQLQYAVKGGKFVDPVTKARLGFQDMMNLMFSAVGMTPGLQPLVDLRNEVLHTGVASLTHAQQKLQYDAATDLIREYLLRLLGFKGNFIVSPTGGSVKTI
;
A
#
# COMPACT_ATOMS: atom_id res chain seq x y z
N MET A 1 -30.29 5.62 -11.96
CA MET A 1 -29.19 5.45 -10.98
C MET A 1 -29.44 4.11 -10.31
N SER A 2 -28.39 3.30 -10.20
CA SER A 2 -28.46 1.93 -9.67
C SER A 2 -27.33 1.71 -8.67
N ASN A 3 -27.48 0.68 -7.82
CA ASN A 3 -26.45 0.32 -6.86
C ASN A 3 -25.38 -0.52 -7.56
N LEU A 4 -24.12 -0.10 -7.47
CA LEU A 4 -22.97 -0.87 -7.93
C LEU A 4 -22.46 -1.73 -6.79
N ARG A 5 -22.28 -3.03 -7.05
CA ARG A 5 -21.73 -3.98 -6.08
C ARG A 5 -20.44 -4.57 -6.62
N ALA A 6 -19.32 -4.33 -5.94
CA ALA A 6 -18.04 -4.94 -6.27
C ALA A 6 -17.69 -6.04 -5.27
N TYR A 7 -16.96 -7.04 -5.74
CA TYR A 7 -16.55 -8.19 -4.96
C TYR A 7 -15.04 -8.16 -4.75
N VAL A 8 -14.64 -8.24 -3.49
CA VAL A 8 -13.26 -8.06 -3.05
C VAL A 8 -12.79 -9.34 -2.36
N LEU A 9 -11.54 -9.72 -2.61
CA LEU A 9 -10.87 -10.85 -1.95
C LEU A 9 -9.74 -10.36 -1.05
N ASN A 10 -9.34 -11.22 -0.11
CA ASN A 10 -8.27 -11.02 0.87
C ASN A 10 -8.43 -9.77 1.76
N SER A 11 -9.66 -9.22 1.88
CA SER A 11 -9.96 -8.14 2.80
C SER A 11 -10.02 -8.71 4.22
N LYS A 12 -9.09 -8.29 5.06
CA LYS A 12 -9.02 -8.70 6.48
C LYS A 12 -9.67 -7.70 7.43
N VAL A 13 -10.24 -6.64 6.88
CA VAL A 13 -10.81 -5.53 7.65
C VAL A 13 -12.05 -6.00 8.40
N GLN A 14 -12.12 -5.72 9.69
CA GLN A 14 -13.33 -5.91 10.49
C GLN A 14 -14.27 -4.70 10.34
N GLY A 15 -15.56 -4.91 10.55
CA GLY A 15 -16.55 -3.85 10.51
C GLY A 15 -16.43 -2.86 11.68
N GLU A 16 -16.99 -1.68 11.50
CA GLU A 16 -17.34 -0.75 12.58
C GLU A 16 -18.75 -1.01 13.12
N SER A 17 -19.67 -1.37 12.25
CA SER A 17 -21.08 -1.65 12.54
C SER A 17 -21.47 -3.06 12.13
N PHE A 18 -22.68 -3.46 12.54
CA PHE A 18 -23.27 -4.74 12.22
C PHE A 18 -24.11 -4.61 10.95
N SER A 19 -24.04 -5.59 10.05
CA SER A 19 -25.10 -5.79 9.07
C SER A 19 -26.41 -6.16 9.78
N GLU A 20 -27.55 -5.94 9.12
CA GLU A 20 -28.82 -6.49 9.59
C GLU A 20 -28.70 -8.01 9.85
N GLU A 21 -29.41 -8.49 10.88
CA GLU A 21 -29.29 -9.84 11.40
C GLU A 21 -29.62 -10.89 10.31
N VAL A 22 -28.61 -11.66 9.89
CA VAL A 22 -28.80 -12.86 9.05
C VAL A 22 -28.51 -14.07 9.93
N ASP A 23 -29.50 -14.93 10.13
CA ASP A 23 -29.40 -16.19 10.88
C ASP A 23 -29.02 -16.04 12.38
N GLY A 24 -29.50 -15.00 13.06
CA GLY A 24 -29.34 -14.85 14.51
C GLY A 24 -27.91 -14.58 14.99
N LYS A 25 -26.99 -14.27 14.06
CA LYS A 25 -25.59 -13.94 14.36
C LYS A 25 -25.30 -12.50 13.95
N VAL A 26 -25.02 -11.68 14.96
CA VAL A 26 -24.67 -10.28 14.81
C VAL A 26 -23.15 -10.19 14.62
N ALA A 27 -22.69 -10.04 13.37
CA ALA A 27 -21.27 -9.91 13.03
C ALA A 27 -20.93 -8.45 12.75
N ARG A 28 -19.89 -7.92 13.40
CA ARG A 28 -19.38 -6.56 13.15
C ARG A 28 -18.60 -6.57 11.84
N ASP A 29 -19.30 -6.39 10.73
CA ASP A 29 -18.82 -6.69 9.37
C ASP A 29 -18.85 -5.49 8.42
N THR A 30 -19.44 -4.36 8.82
CA THR A 30 -19.67 -3.22 7.93
C THR A 30 -18.77 -2.04 8.26
N SER A 31 -18.04 -1.54 7.28
CA SER A 31 -17.21 -0.33 7.35
C SER A 31 -17.60 0.64 6.23
N VAL A 32 -17.61 1.93 6.51
CA VAL A 32 -17.99 2.96 5.53
C VAL A 32 -16.82 3.89 5.29
N PHE A 33 -16.33 3.93 4.06
CA PHE A 33 -15.29 4.88 3.63
C PHE A 33 -15.92 6.04 2.88
N THR A 34 -15.37 7.24 3.07
CA THR A 34 -15.75 8.45 2.34
C THR A 34 -14.58 8.95 1.53
N CYS A 35 -14.63 8.73 0.22
CA CYS A 35 -13.55 9.09 -0.70
C CYS A 35 -14.05 10.18 -1.65
N GLU A 36 -13.50 11.40 -1.53
CA GLU A 36 -13.91 12.58 -2.32
C GLU A 36 -15.43 12.84 -2.31
N GLY A 37 -16.08 12.59 -1.16
CA GLY A 37 -17.53 12.80 -0.98
C GLY A 37 -18.41 11.64 -1.45
N GLN A 38 -17.85 10.62 -2.11
CA GLN A 38 -18.57 9.38 -2.43
C GLN A 38 -18.43 8.37 -1.29
N ARG A 39 -19.54 7.71 -0.94
CA ARG A 39 -19.61 6.72 0.13
C ARG A 39 -19.43 5.31 -0.43
N PHE A 40 -18.54 4.53 0.19
CA PHE A 40 -18.26 3.13 -0.14
C PHE A 40 -18.53 2.28 1.09
N ILE A 41 -19.52 1.39 1.00
CA ILE A 41 -19.92 0.52 2.12
C ILE A 41 -19.23 -0.83 1.90
N LEU A 42 -18.18 -1.11 2.68
CA LEU A 42 -17.50 -2.40 2.70
C LEU A 42 -18.21 -3.33 3.69
N GLN A 43 -18.68 -4.47 3.22
CA GLN A 43 -19.21 -5.55 4.05
C GLN A 43 -18.28 -6.77 3.97
N THR A 44 -17.64 -7.10 5.08
CA THR A 44 -16.75 -8.27 5.19
C THR A 44 -17.57 -9.56 5.25
N LYS A 45 -17.08 -10.58 4.58
CA LYS A 45 -17.67 -11.93 4.48
C LYS A 45 -16.65 -12.96 5.02
N PRO A 46 -17.08 -14.21 5.27
CA PRO A 46 -16.15 -15.29 5.60
C PRO A 46 -15.02 -15.44 4.58
N GLU A 47 -13.93 -16.12 4.98
CA GLU A 47 -12.80 -16.44 4.09
C GLU A 47 -12.06 -15.23 3.50
N GLN A 48 -12.05 -14.10 4.24
CA GLN A 48 -11.41 -12.84 3.82
C GLN A 48 -12.02 -12.25 2.54
N LEU A 49 -13.27 -12.60 2.24
CA LEU A 49 -14.03 -11.98 1.17
C LEU A 49 -14.70 -10.70 1.69
N ALA A 50 -15.03 -9.79 0.79
CA ALA A 50 -15.85 -8.63 1.11
C ALA A 50 -16.63 -8.16 -0.12
N GLU A 51 -17.66 -7.35 0.12
CA GLU A 51 -18.41 -6.64 -0.91
C GLU A 51 -18.29 -5.15 -0.68
N ILE A 52 -18.12 -4.37 -1.74
CA ILE A 52 -18.22 -2.91 -1.68
C ILE A 52 -19.49 -2.50 -2.42
N LEU A 53 -20.41 -1.90 -1.68
CA LEU A 53 -21.64 -1.31 -2.20
C LEU A 53 -21.45 0.20 -2.37
N VAL A 54 -21.80 0.70 -3.56
CA VAL A 54 -21.86 2.13 -3.87
C VAL A 54 -23.25 2.45 -4.40
N GLU A 55 -23.95 3.32 -3.71
CA GLU A 55 -25.34 3.64 -4.00
C GLU A 55 -25.45 4.73 -5.07
N ASN A 56 -26.57 4.70 -5.81
CA ASN A 56 -26.97 5.77 -6.74
C ASN A 56 -25.93 6.10 -7.83
N VAL A 57 -25.20 5.10 -8.33
CA VAL A 57 -24.24 5.29 -9.42
C VAL A 57 -25.01 5.43 -10.74
N GLY A 58 -24.65 6.38 -11.59
CA GLY A 58 -25.14 6.46 -12.98
C GLY A 58 -24.30 5.58 -13.93
N PRO A 59 -24.84 5.08 -15.06
CA PRO A 59 -24.09 4.22 -15.99
C PRO A 59 -22.74 4.84 -16.44
N GLN A 60 -22.72 6.15 -16.70
CA GLN A 60 -21.52 6.90 -17.08
C GLN A 60 -20.47 7.05 -15.95
N GLN A 61 -20.85 6.78 -14.70
CA GLN A 61 -19.97 6.86 -13.53
C GLN A 61 -19.39 5.50 -13.11
N VAL A 62 -19.84 4.40 -13.73
CA VAL A 62 -19.42 3.03 -13.37
C VAL A 62 -17.91 2.89 -13.44
N THR A 63 -17.28 3.31 -14.55
CA THR A 63 -15.82 3.23 -14.71
C THR A 63 -15.07 4.01 -13.63
N ALA A 64 -15.44 5.26 -13.39
CA ALA A 64 -14.80 6.09 -12.37
C ALA A 64 -14.98 5.51 -10.95
N THR A 65 -16.16 4.95 -10.66
CA THR A 65 -16.45 4.29 -9.39
C THR A 65 -15.62 3.02 -9.22
N MET A 66 -15.45 2.23 -10.29
CA MET A 66 -14.60 1.04 -10.27
C MET A 66 -13.12 1.38 -10.06
N GLU A 67 -12.62 2.47 -10.66
CA GLU A 67 -11.27 2.95 -10.37
C GLU A 67 -11.12 3.38 -8.90
N ALA A 68 -12.13 4.04 -8.33
CA ALA A 68 -12.13 4.39 -6.91
C ALA A 68 -12.07 3.15 -6.00
N ILE A 69 -12.85 2.11 -6.34
CA ILE A 69 -12.82 0.81 -5.66
C ILE A 69 -11.45 0.16 -5.78
N GLU A 70 -10.80 0.22 -6.95
CA GLU A 70 -9.44 -0.31 -7.13
C GLU A 70 -8.43 0.43 -6.25
N ARG A 71 -8.51 1.76 -6.16
CA ARG A 71 -7.65 2.58 -5.28
C ARG A 71 -7.86 2.20 -3.81
N ILE A 72 -9.11 2.02 -3.37
CA ILE A 72 -9.43 1.53 -2.02
C ILE A 72 -8.80 0.15 -1.80
N CYS A 73 -8.90 -0.77 -2.75
CA CYS A 73 -8.26 -2.09 -2.64
C CYS A 73 -6.74 -1.98 -2.46
N TRP A 74 -6.06 -1.07 -3.17
CA TRP A 74 -4.62 -0.85 -3.00
C TRP A 74 -4.28 -0.26 -1.64
N LEU A 75 -5.07 0.70 -1.15
CA LEU A 75 -4.90 1.26 0.20
C LEU A 75 -5.09 0.18 1.27
N LEU A 76 -6.13 -0.63 1.16
CA LEU A 76 -6.36 -1.78 2.05
C LEU A 76 -5.25 -2.82 1.95
N ALA A 77 -4.71 -3.06 0.75
CA ALA A 77 -3.59 -3.96 0.54
C ALA A 77 -2.33 -3.48 1.26
N PHE A 78 -2.04 -2.18 1.20
CA PHE A 78 -0.96 -1.57 1.97
C PHE A 78 -1.23 -1.65 3.48
N ALA A 79 -2.41 -1.23 3.95
CA ALA A 79 -2.74 -1.19 5.36
C ALA A 79 -2.68 -2.58 6.03
N THR A 80 -3.23 -3.59 5.36
CA THR A 80 -3.32 -4.96 5.89
C THR A 80 -2.14 -5.85 5.50
N GLN A 81 -1.25 -5.37 4.63
CA GLN A 81 -0.15 -6.13 4.04
C GLN A 81 -0.63 -7.46 3.45
N SER A 82 -1.75 -7.40 2.73
CA SER A 82 -2.44 -8.51 2.09
C SER A 82 -2.77 -8.15 0.64
N GLN A 83 -2.83 -9.14 -0.26
CA GLN A 83 -3.13 -8.88 -1.67
C GLN A 83 -4.62 -8.66 -1.91
N VAL A 84 -5.17 -7.57 -1.38
CA VAL A 84 -6.57 -7.16 -1.56
C VAL A 84 -6.81 -6.81 -3.03
N ALA A 85 -7.90 -7.31 -3.61
CA ALA A 85 -8.24 -7.05 -5.00
C ALA A 85 -9.74 -7.13 -5.25
N CYS A 86 -10.24 -6.29 -6.14
CA CYS A 86 -11.56 -6.45 -6.72
C CYS A 86 -11.49 -7.52 -7.82
N TYR A 87 -12.31 -8.57 -7.71
CA TYR A 87 -12.38 -9.66 -8.70
C TYR A 87 -13.64 -9.63 -9.57
N GLY A 88 -14.56 -8.71 -9.30
CA GLY A 88 -15.74 -8.55 -10.12
C GLY A 88 -16.66 -7.47 -9.62
N HIS A 89 -17.67 -7.15 -10.42
CA HIS A 89 -18.76 -6.27 -10.01
C HIS A 89 -20.06 -6.62 -10.74
N ASP A 90 -21.17 -6.23 -10.13
CA ASP A 90 -22.51 -6.27 -10.68
C ASP A 90 -23.10 -4.85 -10.71
N TYR A 91 -23.71 -4.49 -11.84
CA TYR A 91 -24.48 -3.27 -12.00
C TYR A 91 -25.85 -3.59 -12.61
N PRO A 92 -26.97 -3.32 -11.91
CA PRO A 92 -28.30 -3.76 -12.31
C PRO A 92 -28.99 -2.71 -13.19
N ASP A 93 -28.55 -2.57 -14.43
CA ASP A 93 -29.17 -1.72 -15.45
C ASP A 93 -29.45 -2.47 -16.78
N GLY A 94 -29.24 -3.79 -16.80
CA GLY A 94 -29.39 -4.62 -18.00
C GLY A 94 -28.23 -4.50 -19.01
N SER A 95 -27.20 -3.71 -18.71
CA SER A 95 -25.99 -3.61 -19.49
C SER A 95 -25.05 -4.81 -19.26
N PRO A 96 -24.03 -5.01 -20.12
CA PRO A 96 -22.98 -6.01 -19.92
C PRO A 96 -22.00 -5.65 -18.79
N HIS A 97 -22.28 -4.70 -17.90
CA HIS A 97 -21.43 -4.30 -16.77
C HIS A 97 -21.43 -5.32 -15.61
N LYS A 98 -21.42 -6.61 -15.95
CA LYS A 98 -21.17 -7.71 -15.02
C LYS A 98 -19.84 -8.34 -15.39
N VAL A 99 -18.89 -8.28 -14.48
CA VAL A 99 -17.58 -8.90 -14.66
C VAL A 99 -17.28 -9.80 -13.48
N ARG A 100 -16.79 -11.00 -13.76
CA ARG A 100 -16.17 -11.91 -12.79
C ARG A 100 -14.88 -12.40 -13.40
N ASN A 101 -13.78 -12.10 -12.73
CA ASN A 101 -12.45 -12.55 -13.11
C ASN A 101 -12.02 -13.69 -12.20
N SER A 102 -11.37 -14.70 -12.76
CA SER A 102 -10.60 -15.64 -11.95
C SER A 102 -9.31 -14.96 -11.52
N ILE A 103 -9.15 -14.69 -10.22
CA ILE A 103 -7.96 -14.07 -9.67
C ILE A 103 -7.33 -15.02 -8.66
N HIS A 104 -6.04 -15.29 -8.82
CA HIS A 104 -5.24 -15.99 -7.82
C HIS A 104 -4.31 -15.00 -7.11
N ARG A 105 -4.65 -14.67 -5.86
CA ARG A 105 -3.84 -13.84 -4.97
C ARG A 105 -3.83 -14.51 -3.59
N PRO A 106 -2.72 -15.09 -3.12
CA PRO A 106 -2.68 -15.69 -1.79
C PRO A 106 -2.87 -14.61 -0.72
N GLY A 107 -3.80 -14.83 0.20
CA GLY A 107 -3.92 -14.02 1.42
C GLY A 107 -2.61 -14.11 2.21
N GLN A 108 -1.99 -12.97 2.51
CA GLN A 108 -0.72 -12.93 3.23
C GLN A 108 -0.95 -12.57 4.68
N ASN A 109 -0.42 -13.37 5.62
CA ASN A 109 -0.40 -13.06 7.05
C ASN A 109 0.88 -12.29 7.44
N ALA A 110 1.21 -11.25 6.68
CA ALA A 110 2.30 -10.35 7.04
C ALA A 110 1.87 -9.42 8.19
N HIS A 111 2.85 -8.81 8.87
CA HIS A 111 2.57 -7.81 9.91
C HIS A 111 1.88 -6.60 9.26
N PRO A 112 0.63 -6.27 9.63
CA PRO A 112 -0.11 -5.18 9.01
C PRO A 112 0.52 -3.83 9.38
N VAL A 113 0.25 -2.80 8.59
CA VAL A 113 0.59 -1.40 8.90
C VAL A 113 -0.46 -0.81 9.85
N ILE A 114 -1.73 -1.14 9.64
CA ILE A 114 -2.87 -0.74 10.50
C ILE A 114 -3.57 -2.03 10.93
N ASP A 115 -3.89 -2.16 12.23
CA ASP A 115 -4.58 -3.34 12.74
C ASP A 115 -5.91 -3.55 11.97
N PRO A 116 -6.11 -4.68 11.28
CA PRO A 116 -7.36 -4.96 10.59
C PRO A 116 -8.58 -5.06 11.53
N ALA A 117 -8.36 -5.29 12.84
CA ALA A 117 -9.42 -5.27 13.85
C ALA A 117 -9.78 -3.85 14.32
N ASP A 118 -8.90 -2.86 14.11
CA ASP A 118 -9.18 -1.46 14.41
C ASP A 118 -9.88 -0.80 13.22
N SER A 119 -11.18 -1.04 13.14
CA SER A 119 -12.02 -0.55 12.05
C SER A 119 -12.08 0.99 11.98
N VAL A 120 -11.94 1.67 13.12
CA VAL A 120 -11.88 3.14 13.19
C VAL A 120 -10.56 3.67 12.61
N ALA A 121 -9.43 3.06 12.96
CA ALA A 121 -8.15 3.42 12.37
C ALA A 121 -8.11 3.09 10.86
N MET A 122 -8.69 1.97 10.44
CA MET A 122 -8.77 1.60 9.03
C MET A 122 -9.60 2.60 8.21
N ARG A 123 -10.79 2.97 8.70
CA ARG A 123 -11.62 4.00 8.06
C ARG A 123 -10.87 5.32 7.96
N LYS A 124 -10.31 5.78 9.07
CA LYS A 124 -9.52 7.01 9.11
C LYS A 124 -8.37 6.97 8.09
N PHE A 125 -7.64 5.86 8.03
CA PHE A 125 -6.55 5.68 7.07
C PHE A 125 -7.04 5.82 5.62
N VAL A 126 -8.09 5.10 5.22
CA VAL A 126 -8.62 5.18 3.84
C VAL A 126 -9.11 6.59 3.52
N ASP A 127 -9.90 7.19 4.40
CA ASP A 127 -10.50 8.51 4.18
C ASP A 127 -9.44 9.62 4.08
N GLU A 128 -8.42 9.62 4.96
CA GLU A 128 -7.36 10.63 4.94
C GLU A 128 -6.39 10.47 3.76
N THR A 129 -6.07 9.23 3.37
CA THR A 129 -5.03 8.97 2.37
C THR A 129 -5.53 8.93 0.94
N TYR A 130 -6.83 8.68 0.72
CA TYR A 130 -7.39 8.51 -0.62
C TYR A 130 -7.11 9.68 -1.57
N PRO A 131 -7.33 10.96 -1.20
CA PRO A 131 -7.11 12.07 -2.12
C PRO A 131 -5.66 12.14 -2.60
N GLN A 132 -4.71 11.96 -1.68
CA GLN A 132 -3.28 12.01 -1.97
C GLN A 132 -2.81 10.78 -2.74
N TYR A 133 -3.38 9.60 -2.46
CA TYR A 133 -3.12 8.39 -3.23
C TYR A 133 -3.52 8.59 -4.69
N LYS A 134 -4.75 9.05 -4.95
CA LYS A 134 -5.25 9.34 -6.29
C LYS A 134 -4.38 10.36 -7.03
N ALA A 135 -3.95 11.41 -6.34
CA ALA A 135 -3.08 12.44 -6.93
C ALA A 135 -1.68 11.91 -7.30
N LEU A 136 -1.17 10.92 -6.56
CA LEU A 136 0.21 10.44 -6.69
C LEU A 136 0.35 9.08 -7.39
N GLU A 137 -0.74 8.33 -7.61
CA GLU A 137 -0.68 6.91 -7.98
C GLU A 137 0.17 6.63 -9.23
N SER A 138 0.05 7.47 -10.26
CA SER A 138 0.83 7.36 -11.49
C SER A 138 2.24 7.92 -11.33
N ALA A 139 2.37 9.15 -10.83
CA ALA A 139 3.65 9.85 -10.73
C ALA A 139 4.65 9.16 -9.79
N ARG A 140 4.16 8.51 -8.73
CA ARG A 140 4.96 7.74 -7.76
C ARG A 140 4.92 6.24 -8.01
N SER A 141 4.17 5.77 -9.02
CA SER A 141 3.95 4.35 -9.30
C SER A 141 3.49 3.55 -8.06
N LEU A 142 2.52 4.09 -7.31
CA LEU A 142 2.15 3.57 -5.98
C LEU A 142 1.67 2.11 -6.00
N LYS A 143 0.99 1.69 -7.07
CA LYS A 143 0.57 0.28 -7.25
C LYS A 143 1.77 -0.67 -7.28
N VAL A 144 2.85 -0.29 -7.98
CA VAL A 144 4.09 -1.07 -8.06
C VAL A 144 4.81 -1.09 -6.71
N VAL A 145 4.85 0.06 -6.03
CA VAL A 145 5.44 0.16 -4.69
C VAL A 145 4.72 -0.79 -3.72
N ILE A 146 3.40 -0.75 -3.66
CA ILE A 146 2.61 -1.60 -2.77
C ILE A 146 2.78 -3.07 -3.16
N ASP A 147 2.72 -3.41 -4.45
CA ASP A 147 2.95 -4.79 -4.89
C ASP A 147 4.32 -5.30 -4.43
N TYR A 148 5.41 -4.56 -4.67
CA TYR A 148 6.76 -5.00 -4.29
C TYR A 148 6.94 -5.16 -2.78
N MET A 149 6.27 -4.34 -1.96
CA MET A 149 6.21 -4.58 -0.52
C MET A 149 5.56 -5.93 -0.19
N LEU A 150 4.43 -6.24 -0.83
CA LEU A 150 3.73 -7.52 -0.65
C LEU A 150 4.55 -8.70 -1.21
N GLN A 151 5.30 -8.52 -2.29
CA GLN A 151 6.21 -9.54 -2.82
C GLN A 151 7.35 -9.84 -1.84
N ALA A 152 7.98 -8.80 -1.28
CA ALA A 152 9.05 -8.94 -0.28
C ALA A 152 8.54 -9.61 1.00
N ALA A 153 7.28 -9.37 1.38
CA ALA A 153 6.65 -9.97 2.54
C ALA A 153 6.22 -11.45 2.35
N ARG A 154 6.36 -12.04 1.15
CA ARG A 154 5.90 -13.41 0.89
C ARG A 154 6.54 -14.43 1.84
N PRO A 155 5.73 -15.34 2.42
CA PRO A 155 6.24 -16.49 3.17
C PRO A 155 7.11 -17.40 2.29
N GLY A 156 8.13 -18.01 2.88
CA GLY A 156 9.02 -18.96 2.19
C GLY A 156 10.04 -18.33 1.23
N LEU A 157 10.01 -17.01 1.03
CA LEU A 157 11.02 -16.33 0.22
C LEU A 157 12.35 -16.20 0.99
N PRO A 158 13.51 -16.58 0.39
CA PRO A 158 14.83 -16.36 1.00
C PRO A 158 15.08 -14.89 1.31
N MET A 159 15.87 -14.62 2.35
CA MET A 159 16.10 -13.25 2.84
C MET A 159 16.74 -12.37 1.76
N GLU A 160 17.67 -12.92 1.00
CA GLU A 160 18.34 -12.26 -0.12
C GLU A 160 17.33 -11.77 -1.16
N CYS A 161 16.35 -12.60 -1.51
CA CYS A 161 15.28 -12.21 -2.42
C CYS A 161 14.39 -11.10 -1.83
N LYS A 162 14.10 -11.14 -0.52
CA LYS A 162 13.38 -10.05 0.17
C LYS A 162 14.15 -8.73 0.09
N LEU A 163 15.46 -8.77 0.31
CA LEU A 163 16.35 -7.62 0.24
C LEU A 163 16.49 -7.08 -1.19
N VAL A 164 16.48 -7.95 -2.22
CA VAL A 164 16.44 -7.54 -3.62
C VAL A 164 15.14 -6.78 -3.93
N PHE A 165 13.97 -7.33 -3.57
CA PHE A 165 12.70 -6.62 -3.78
C PHE A 165 12.69 -5.25 -3.10
N LEU A 166 13.19 -5.19 -1.86
CA LEU A 166 13.28 -3.94 -1.10
C LEU A 166 14.24 -2.94 -1.75
N SER A 167 15.38 -3.42 -2.26
CA SER A 167 16.36 -2.59 -2.99
C SER A 167 15.78 -2.00 -4.28
N VAL A 168 15.06 -2.81 -5.06
CA VAL A 168 14.40 -2.35 -6.29
C VAL A 168 13.28 -1.37 -5.96
N LEU A 169 12.51 -1.62 -4.89
CA LEU A 169 11.47 -0.70 -4.43
C LEU A 169 12.04 0.67 -4.04
N LEU A 170 13.14 0.73 -3.28
CA LEU A 170 13.79 2.00 -2.93
C LEU A 170 14.32 2.72 -4.18
N GLU A 171 14.90 1.98 -5.14
CA GLU A 171 15.34 2.53 -6.41
C GLU A 171 14.17 3.15 -7.19
N ASN A 172 13.00 2.48 -7.21
CA ASN A 172 11.78 2.99 -7.83
C ASN A 172 11.26 4.25 -7.12
N LEU A 173 11.20 4.25 -5.79
CA LEU A 173 10.76 5.42 -4.99
C LEU A 173 11.65 6.64 -5.24
N LYS A 174 12.97 6.43 -5.24
CA LYS A 174 13.98 7.44 -5.57
C LYS A 174 13.80 7.95 -7.00
N HIS A 175 13.67 7.04 -7.96
CA HIS A 175 13.59 7.38 -9.38
C HIS A 175 12.34 8.19 -9.69
N THR A 176 11.18 7.72 -9.25
CA THR A 176 9.91 8.45 -9.40
C THR A 176 9.95 9.82 -8.71
N TYR A 177 10.78 10.01 -7.67
CA TYR A 177 10.88 11.29 -6.95
C TYR A 177 11.66 12.30 -7.76
N GLY A 178 12.83 11.90 -8.25
CA GLY A 178 13.63 12.72 -9.17
C GLY A 178 12.83 13.09 -10.42
N THR A 179 12.11 12.13 -11.01
CA THR A 179 11.31 12.36 -12.22
C THR A 179 10.14 13.31 -11.98
N GLN A 180 9.39 13.15 -10.88
CA GLN A 180 8.28 14.05 -10.53
C GLN A 180 8.76 15.50 -10.33
N LEU A 181 9.94 15.68 -9.72
CA LEU A 181 10.56 16.99 -9.53
C LEU A 181 11.42 17.43 -10.73
N GLN A 182 11.35 16.71 -11.85
CA GLN A 182 12.03 17.03 -13.11
C GLN A 182 13.56 17.18 -12.98
N TYR A 183 14.20 16.40 -12.10
CA TYR A 183 15.66 16.33 -12.04
C TYR A 183 16.22 15.79 -13.36
N ALA A 184 17.24 16.47 -13.89
CA ALA A 184 17.93 16.01 -15.08
C ALA A 184 18.71 14.72 -14.80
N VAL A 185 18.80 13.84 -15.80
CA VAL A 185 19.57 12.58 -15.71
C VAL A 185 20.76 12.64 -16.66
N LYS A 186 21.97 12.38 -16.16
CA LYS A 186 23.20 12.31 -16.95
C LYS A 186 24.03 11.09 -16.56
N GLY A 187 24.22 10.17 -17.51
CA GLY A 187 24.98 8.94 -17.27
C GLY A 187 24.36 8.04 -16.20
N GLY A 188 23.03 7.92 -16.18
CA GLY A 188 22.29 7.08 -15.22
C GLY A 188 22.18 7.65 -13.81
N LYS A 189 22.65 8.88 -13.56
CA LYS A 189 22.53 9.57 -12.26
C LYS A 189 21.72 10.86 -12.41
N PHE A 190 20.99 11.21 -11.36
CA PHE A 190 20.34 12.52 -11.27
C PHE A 190 21.38 13.63 -11.09
N VAL A 191 21.04 14.83 -11.52
CA VAL A 191 21.87 16.02 -11.42
C VAL A 191 21.14 17.06 -10.60
N ASP A 192 21.83 17.60 -9.59
CA ASP A 192 21.32 18.69 -8.77
C ASP A 192 21.03 19.93 -9.64
N PRO A 193 19.82 20.50 -9.58
CA PRO A 193 19.45 21.62 -10.44
C PRO A 193 20.25 22.89 -10.14
N VAL A 194 20.74 23.06 -8.89
CA VAL A 194 21.46 24.24 -8.41
C VAL A 194 22.97 24.05 -8.56
N THR A 195 23.53 23.01 -7.94
CA THR A 195 24.99 22.80 -7.89
C THR A 195 25.55 22.11 -9.13
N LYS A 196 24.68 21.52 -9.96
CA LYS A 196 25.04 20.66 -11.12
C LYS A 196 25.85 19.41 -10.74
N ALA A 197 25.95 19.09 -9.45
CA ALA A 197 26.59 17.88 -8.97
C ALA A 197 25.77 16.64 -9.33
N ARG A 198 26.44 15.49 -9.53
CA ARG A 198 25.75 14.21 -9.70
C ARG A 198 25.28 13.72 -8.33
N LEU A 199 23.99 13.42 -8.22
CA LEU A 199 23.38 12.91 -7.00
C LEU A 199 23.42 11.37 -7.01
N GLY A 200 23.99 10.81 -5.95
CA GLY A 200 24.03 9.38 -5.70
C GLY A 200 22.69 8.83 -5.22
N PHE A 201 22.66 7.52 -4.97
CA PHE A 201 21.48 6.85 -4.40
C PHE A 201 21.11 7.47 -3.05
N GLN A 202 22.08 7.58 -2.13
CA GLN A 202 21.86 8.10 -0.78
C GLN A 202 21.41 9.56 -0.79
N ASP A 203 22.01 10.41 -1.64
CA ASP A 203 21.63 11.83 -1.73
C ASP A 203 20.17 12.00 -2.15
N MET A 204 19.75 11.27 -3.19
CA MET A 204 18.37 11.32 -3.68
C MET A 204 17.38 10.74 -2.67
N MET A 205 17.77 9.67 -1.95
CA MET A 205 16.94 9.11 -0.87
C MET A 205 16.79 10.12 0.27
N ASN A 206 17.86 10.81 0.67
CA ASN A 206 17.81 11.86 1.70
C ASN A 206 16.88 13.00 1.28
N LEU A 207 16.96 13.47 0.03
CA LEU A 207 16.03 14.48 -0.50
C LEU A 207 14.58 14.00 -0.45
N MET A 208 14.34 12.76 -0.90
CA MET A 208 13.01 12.16 -0.93
C MET A 208 12.39 12.02 0.48
N PHE A 209 13.15 11.51 1.46
CA PHE A 209 12.69 11.40 2.85
C PHE A 209 12.49 12.78 3.49
N SER A 210 13.40 13.73 3.23
CA SER A 210 13.30 15.10 3.76
C SER A 210 12.04 15.80 3.26
N ALA A 211 11.61 15.54 2.03
CA ALA A 211 10.39 16.11 1.45
C ALA A 211 9.10 15.73 2.22
N VAL A 212 9.13 14.66 3.01
CA VAL A 212 8.03 14.26 3.91
C VAL A 212 8.37 14.40 5.39
N GLY A 213 9.44 15.15 5.71
CA GLY A 213 9.86 15.45 7.08
C GLY A 213 10.63 14.34 7.78
N MET A 214 11.27 13.42 7.05
CA MET A 214 12.06 12.31 7.61
C MET A 214 13.56 12.51 7.38
N THR A 215 14.38 12.17 8.37
CA THR A 215 15.86 12.22 8.31
C THR A 215 16.52 10.92 8.79
N PRO A 216 16.26 9.78 8.14
CA PRO A 216 16.76 8.48 8.58
C PRO A 216 18.27 8.31 8.35
N GLY A 217 18.91 7.48 9.19
CA GLY A 217 20.26 6.99 8.92
C GLY A 217 20.25 5.93 7.83
N LEU A 218 20.70 6.27 6.62
CA LEU A 218 20.61 5.39 5.45
C LEU A 218 21.81 4.46 5.24
N GLN A 219 22.95 4.70 5.91
CA GLN A 219 24.19 3.98 5.61
C GLN A 219 24.05 2.44 5.69
N PRO A 220 23.44 1.85 6.74
CA PRO A 220 23.30 0.40 6.81
C PRO A 220 22.49 -0.20 5.65
N LEU A 221 21.45 0.53 5.21
CA LEU A 221 20.60 0.14 4.10
C LEU A 221 21.34 0.22 2.76
N VAL A 222 22.17 1.26 2.57
CA VAL A 222 23.00 1.44 1.38
C VAL A 222 24.06 0.34 1.28
N ASP A 223 24.73 0.04 2.39
CA ASP A 223 25.76 -1.00 2.44
C ASP A 223 25.17 -2.37 2.12
N LEU A 224 24.05 -2.72 2.76
CA LEU A 224 23.36 -3.99 2.53
C LEU A 224 22.85 -4.13 1.09
N ARG A 225 22.26 -3.06 0.53
CA ARG A 225 21.86 -3.03 -0.88
C ARG A 225 23.05 -3.30 -1.79
N ASN A 226 24.15 -2.57 -1.60
CA ASN A 226 25.31 -2.68 -2.48
C ASN A 226 25.90 -4.08 -2.42
N GLU A 227 25.99 -4.67 -1.23
CA GLU A 227 26.43 -6.04 -1.06
C GLU A 227 25.51 -7.00 -1.82
N VAL A 228 24.21 -7.05 -1.48
CA VAL A 228 23.25 -7.99 -2.09
C VAL A 228 23.21 -7.86 -3.62
N LEU A 229 23.25 -6.65 -4.17
CA LEU A 229 23.19 -6.44 -5.62
C LEU A 229 24.50 -6.78 -6.35
N HIS A 230 25.66 -6.69 -5.69
CA HIS A 230 26.96 -6.93 -6.33
C HIS A 230 27.52 -8.33 -6.09
N THR A 231 27.24 -8.93 -4.93
CA THR A 231 27.76 -10.26 -4.54
C THR A 231 26.68 -11.33 -4.56
N GLY A 232 25.40 -10.96 -4.63
CA GLY A 232 24.26 -11.87 -4.60
C GLY A 232 23.89 -12.41 -3.20
N VAL A 233 24.79 -12.28 -2.22
CA VAL A 233 24.61 -12.76 -0.84
C VAL A 233 25.20 -11.76 0.14
N ALA A 234 24.48 -11.44 1.20
CA ALA A 234 24.98 -10.57 2.27
C ALA A 234 25.91 -11.35 3.23
N SER A 235 27.00 -10.72 3.66
CA SER A 235 27.91 -11.26 4.68
C SER A 235 27.28 -11.33 6.07
N LEU A 236 26.20 -10.58 6.28
CA LEU A 236 25.41 -10.60 7.50
C LEU A 236 24.77 -11.98 7.73
N THR A 237 24.70 -12.38 9.00
CA THR A 237 23.90 -13.54 9.41
C THR A 237 22.42 -13.33 9.07
N HIS A 238 21.66 -14.41 8.89
CA HIS A 238 20.23 -14.32 8.61
C HIS A 238 19.46 -13.45 9.62
N ALA A 239 19.81 -13.52 10.91
CA ALA A 239 19.18 -12.72 11.96
C ALA A 239 19.45 -11.21 11.78
N GLN A 240 20.68 -10.84 11.42
CA GLN A 240 21.05 -9.45 11.14
C GLN A 240 20.39 -8.95 9.85
N GLN A 241 20.32 -9.78 8.81
CA GLN A 241 19.60 -9.43 7.58
C GLN A 241 18.11 -9.19 7.86
N LYS A 242 17.48 -10.04 8.68
CA LYS A 242 16.08 -9.87 9.09
C LYS A 242 15.85 -8.53 9.79
N LEU A 243 16.73 -8.15 10.71
CA LEU A 243 16.65 -6.88 11.43
C LEU A 243 16.75 -5.68 10.47
N GLN A 244 17.66 -5.73 9.50
CA GLN A 244 17.79 -4.67 8.49
C GLN A 244 16.59 -4.62 7.54
N TYR A 245 16.07 -5.79 7.11
CA TYR A 245 14.86 -5.89 6.30
C TYR A 245 13.65 -5.27 7.02
N ASP A 246 13.47 -5.59 8.28
CA ASP A 246 12.38 -5.09 9.10
C ASP A 246 12.46 -3.57 9.30
N ALA A 247 13.64 -3.06 9.67
CA ALA A 247 13.89 -1.63 9.81
C ALA A 247 13.64 -0.87 8.51
N ALA A 248 14.09 -1.41 7.38
CA ALA A 248 13.88 -0.80 6.08
C ALA A 248 12.40 -0.84 5.66
N THR A 249 11.70 -1.93 5.95
CA THR A 249 10.26 -2.06 5.70
C THR A 249 9.46 -1.03 6.49
N ASP A 250 9.78 -0.84 7.78
CA ASP A 250 9.13 0.17 8.62
C ASP A 250 9.44 1.60 8.15
N LEU A 251 10.68 1.84 7.69
CA LEU A 251 11.05 3.11 7.09
C LEU A 251 10.22 3.43 5.84
N ILE A 252 10.00 2.44 4.97
CA ILE A 252 9.17 2.57 3.77
C ILE A 252 7.70 2.79 4.15
N ARG A 253 7.18 2.06 5.15
CA ARG A 253 5.81 2.21 5.65
C ARG A 253 5.56 3.62 6.16
N GLU A 254 6.45 4.13 7.01
CA GLU A 254 6.36 5.50 7.52
C GLU A 254 6.42 6.53 6.39
N TYR A 255 7.35 6.35 5.44
CA TYR A 255 7.45 7.22 4.29
C TYR A 255 6.16 7.28 3.48
N LEU A 256 5.53 6.13 3.20
CA LEU A 256 4.27 6.10 2.46
C LEU A 256 3.12 6.72 3.25
N LEU A 257 3.03 6.46 4.56
CA LEU A 257 2.01 7.09 5.42
C LEU A 257 2.14 8.61 5.42
N ARG A 258 3.37 9.15 5.58
CA ARG A 258 3.63 10.59 5.51
C ARG A 258 3.39 11.17 4.13
N LEU A 259 3.83 10.48 3.07
CA LEU A 259 3.60 10.88 1.67
C LEU A 259 2.11 10.99 1.33
N LEU A 260 1.30 10.07 1.89
CA LEU A 260 -0.15 10.04 1.71
C LEU A 260 -0.91 10.95 2.68
N GLY A 261 -0.22 11.62 3.59
CA GLY A 261 -0.81 12.59 4.52
C GLY A 261 -1.57 11.97 5.71
N PHE A 262 -1.36 10.68 6.00
CA PHE A 262 -1.99 10.03 7.15
C PHE A 262 -1.48 10.60 8.48
N LYS A 263 -2.38 10.81 9.43
CA LYS A 263 -2.05 11.25 10.80
C LYS A 263 -2.55 10.24 11.81
N GLY A 264 -1.66 9.61 12.56
CA GLY A 264 -2.07 8.59 13.51
C GLY A 264 -0.99 7.57 13.81
N ASN A 265 -1.43 6.39 14.23
CA ASN A 265 -0.57 5.32 14.68
C ASN A 265 -0.47 4.24 13.62
N PHE A 266 0.72 3.66 13.47
CA PHE A 266 0.92 2.46 12.66
C PHE A 266 1.77 1.44 13.41
N ILE A 267 1.57 0.18 13.06
CA ILE A 267 2.27 -0.96 13.64
C ILE A 267 3.64 -1.07 12.97
N VAL A 268 4.68 -1.12 13.78
CA VAL A 268 6.05 -1.38 13.34
C VAL A 268 6.31 -2.88 13.38
N SER A 269 7.30 -3.33 12.62
CA SER A 269 7.78 -4.71 12.66
C SER A 269 8.13 -5.13 14.09
N PRO A 270 8.10 -6.44 14.41
CA PRO A 270 8.39 -6.93 15.77
C PRO A 270 9.74 -6.49 16.35
N THR A 271 10.70 -6.12 15.50
CA THR A 271 12.02 -5.62 15.91
C THR A 271 12.05 -4.11 16.21
N GLY A 272 11.02 -3.35 15.81
CA GLY A 272 10.96 -1.89 15.90
C GLY A 272 10.10 -1.31 17.04
N GLY A 273 9.40 -2.15 17.81
CA GLY A 273 8.43 -1.75 18.85
C GLY A 273 7.04 -2.33 18.58
N SER A 274 5.99 -1.77 19.22
CA SER A 274 4.60 -2.18 18.94
C SER A 274 3.88 -1.18 18.02
N VAL A 275 4.02 0.13 18.26
CA VAL A 275 3.29 1.19 17.54
C VAL A 275 4.14 2.46 17.44
N LYS A 276 4.07 3.17 16.30
CA LYS A 276 4.68 4.50 16.09
C LYS A 276 3.64 5.53 15.64
N THR A 277 3.74 6.76 16.14
CA THR A 277 2.86 7.90 15.80
C THR A 277 3.48 8.78 14.71
N ILE A 278 2.64 9.26 13.79
CA ILE A 278 2.96 10.20 12.71
C ILE A 278 2.09 11.46 12.84
#